data_AF-A0AAJ1ZH73-F1
#
_entry.id   AF-A0AAJ1ZH73-F1
#
_cell.length_a   1.000
_cell.length_b   1.000
_cell.length_c   1.000
_cell.angle_alpha   90.00
_cell.angle_beta   90.00
_cell.angle_gamma   90.00
#
_symmetry.space_group_name_H-M   'P 1'
#
loop_
_entity.id
_entity.type
_entity.pdbx_description
1 polymer ?
#
loop_
_entity_poly.entity_id
_entity_poly.type
_entity_poly.pdbx_seq_one_letter_code
_entity_poly.pdbx_strand_id
1 'polypeptide(L)'
;MFKPKACTATCVLDGMPVTLTYFPDTTLLRITDASTGRCVRETRWPAPWRTLLATLREFSGRDSDSQLATLLDEMPEEAAMA
;
A
#
# COMPACT_ATOMS: atom_id res chain seq x y z
N MET A 1 -25.27 -14.67 14.15
CA MET A 1 -25.06 -13.26 13.74
C MET A 1 -23.59 -13.09 13.37
N PHE A 2 -23.25 -13.03 12.08
CA PHE A 2 -21.87 -12.82 11.64
C PHE A 2 -21.54 -11.33 11.74
N LYS A 3 -20.77 -10.92 12.74
CA LYS A 3 -20.19 -9.58 12.76
C LYS A 3 -19.07 -9.56 11.73
N PRO A 4 -19.13 -8.70 10.69
CA PRO A 4 -18.10 -8.67 9.69
C PRO A 4 -16.81 -8.19 10.37
N LYS A 5 -15.77 -9.04 10.35
CA LYS A 5 -14.50 -8.76 11.02
C LYS A 5 -13.79 -7.63 10.29
N ALA A 6 -13.21 -6.69 11.03
CA ALA A 6 -12.36 -5.67 10.46
C ALA A 6 -11.24 -6.33 9.64
N CYS A 7 -11.03 -5.82 8.43
CA CYS A 7 -9.98 -6.30 7.55
C CYS A 7 -8.75 -5.42 7.73
N THR A 8 -7.58 -6.04 7.88
CA THR A 8 -6.32 -5.32 8.14
C THR A 8 -5.27 -5.69 7.11
N ALA A 9 -4.50 -4.70 6.66
CA ALA A 9 -3.28 -4.90 5.88
C ALA A 9 -2.23 -3.89 6.30
N THR A 10 -0.97 -4.27 6.16
CA THR A 10 0.18 -3.39 6.33
C THR A 10 0.78 -3.08 4.96
N CYS A 11 1.11 -1.82 4.72
CA CYS A 11 1.81 -1.36 3.52
C CYS A 11 2.72 -0.19 3.87
N VAL A 12 3.65 0.14 2.99
CA VAL A 12 4.50 1.33 3.12
C VAL A 12 3.92 2.41 2.22
N LEU A 13 3.64 3.58 2.78
CA LEU A 13 3.21 4.77 2.04
C LEU A 13 4.25 5.86 2.24
N ASP A 14 4.83 6.38 1.15
CA ASP A 14 5.86 7.44 1.19
C ASP A 14 7.05 7.08 2.10
N GLY A 15 7.45 5.80 2.13
CA GLY A 15 8.51 5.30 3.01
C GLY A 15 8.08 5.08 4.48
N MET A 16 6.85 5.42 4.86
CA MET A 16 6.32 5.19 6.21
C MET A 16 5.51 3.88 6.27
N PRO A 17 5.84 2.94 7.17
CA PRO A 17 5.04 1.74 7.36
C PRO A 17 3.71 2.12 8.03
N VAL A 18 2.60 1.78 7.37
CA VAL A 18 1.25 2.04 7.87
C VAL A 18 0.43 0.76 7.94
N THR A 19 -0.51 0.75 8.88
CA THR A 19 -1.53 -0.28 9.04
C THR A 19 -2.88 0.30 8.60
N LEU A 20 -3.47 -0.33 7.59
CA LEU A 20 -4.80 -0.04 7.09
C LEU A 20 -5.82 -0.95 7.78
N THR A 21 -6.83 -0.39 8.41
CA THR A 21 -7.94 -1.11 9.05
C THR A 21 -9.25 -0.69 8.42
N TYR A 22 -9.93 -1.62 7.74
CA TYR A 22 -11.22 -1.40 7.10
C TYR A 22 -12.35 -2.05 7.92
N PHE A 23 -13.35 -1.24 8.24
CA PHE A 23 -14.54 -1.61 8.98
C PHE A 23 -15.71 -1.76 8.00
N PRO A 24 -16.06 -3.00 7.60
CA PRO A 24 -17.05 -3.24 6.54
C PRO A 24 -18.48 -2.85 6.91
N ASP A 25 -18.79 -2.74 8.20
CA ASP A 25 -20.07 -2.27 8.74
C ASP A 25 -20.27 -0.76 8.53
N THR A 26 -19.20 0.02 8.66
CA THR A 26 -19.25 1.49 8.60
C THR A 26 -18.58 2.06 7.35
N THR A 27 -17.98 1.21 6.51
CA THR A 27 -17.12 1.59 5.37
C THR A 27 -15.92 2.46 5.76
N LEU A 28 -15.57 2.44 7.04
CA LEU A 28 -14.53 3.29 7.59
C LEU A 28 -13.17 2.64 7.34
N LEU A 29 -12.26 3.42 6.78
CA LEU A 29 -10.88 3.06 6.56
C LEU A 29 -10.01 3.92 7.46
N ARG A 30 -9.32 3.26 8.39
CA ARG A 30 -8.35 3.89 9.28
C ARG A 30 -6.94 3.56 8.82
N ILE A 31 -6.13 4.60 8.68
CA ILE A 31 -4.71 4.52 8.37
C ILE A 31 -3.96 4.88 9.64
N THR A 32 -3.21 3.92 10.16
CA THR A 32 -2.45 4.06 11.40
C THR A 32 -0.97 3.95 11.06
N ASP A 33 -0.15 4.84 11.59
CA ASP A 33 1.29 4.71 11.50
C ASP A 33 1.72 3.47 12.29
N ALA A 34 2.41 2.53 11.64
CA ALA A 34 2.77 1.25 12.26
C ALA A 34 3.90 1.39 13.28
N SER A 35 4.74 2.43 13.15
CA SER A 35 5.88 2.68 14.04
C SER A 35 5.43 3.27 15.39
N THR A 36 4.45 4.16 15.36
CA THR A 36 3.97 4.95 16.50
C THR A 36 2.60 4.50 17.00
N GLY A 37 1.86 3.74 16.20
CA GLY A 37 0.47 3.34 16.48
C GLY A 37 -0.54 4.48 16.40
N ARG A 38 -0.16 5.68 15.93
CA ARG A 38 -1.06 6.83 15.84
C ARG A 38 -1.94 6.74 14.59
N CYS A 39 -3.22 7.09 14.75
CA CYS A 39 -4.12 7.27 13.62
C CYS A 39 -3.64 8.47 12.79
N VAL A 40 -3.10 8.19 11.61
CA VAL A 40 -2.64 9.22 10.66
C VAL A 40 -3.85 9.81 9.96
N ARG A 41 -4.78 8.93 9.55
CA ARG A 41 -5.94 9.35 8.78
C ARG A 41 -7.10 8.41 8.97
N GLU A 42 -8.29 8.98 8.96
CA GLU A 42 -9.53 8.24 8.89
C GLU A 42 -10.34 8.77 7.73
N THR A 43 -10.86 7.86 6.91
CA THR A 43 -11.67 8.21 5.74
C THR A 43 -12.77 7.18 5.53
N ARG A 44 -13.77 7.52 4.71
CA ARG A 44 -14.77 6.56 4.25
C ARG A 44 -14.36 6.03 2.89
N TRP A 45 -14.31 4.71 2.75
CA TRP A 45 -14.01 4.03 1.51
C TRP A 45 -15.28 3.33 1.00
N PRO A 46 -15.90 3.81 -0.09
CA PRO A 46 -17.24 3.36 -0.49
C PRO A 46 -17.28 1.96 -1.12
N ALA A 47 -16.12 1.36 -1.41
CA ALA A 47 -16.02 0.07 -2.07
C ALA A 47 -15.58 -1.06 -1.11
N PRO A 48 -15.74 -2.33 -1.47
CA PRO A 48 -15.31 -3.45 -0.62
C PRO A 48 -13.79 -3.46 -0.38
N TRP A 49 -13.38 -4.09 0.72
CA TRP A 49 -11.96 -4.32 1.05
C TRP A 49 -11.14 -4.92 -0.10
N ARG A 50 -11.74 -5.84 -0.88
CA ARG A 50 -11.09 -6.44 -2.06
C ARG A 50 -10.69 -5.41 -3.11
N THR A 51 -11.55 -4.42 -3.35
CA THR A 51 -11.27 -3.33 -4.29
C THR A 51 -10.15 -2.46 -3.76
N LEU A 52 -10.17 -2.12 -2.47
CA LEU A 52 -9.08 -1.35 -1.85
C LEU A 52 -7.73 -2.06 -1.99
N LEU A 53 -7.67 -3.36 -1.70
CA LEU A 53 -6.45 -4.15 -1.86
C LEU A 53 -5.97 -4.23 -3.31
N ALA A 54 -6.89 -4.40 -4.26
CA ALA A 54 -6.53 -4.40 -5.68
C ALA A 54 -5.86 -3.07 -6.06
N THR A 55 -6.49 -1.94 -5.70
CA THR A 55 -5.94 -0.61 -5.95
C THR A 55 -4.56 -0.43 -5.29
N LEU A 56 -4.40 -0.80 -4.02
CA LEU A 56 -3.10 -0.70 -3.33
C LEU A 56 -2.00 -1.52 -4.04
N ARG A 57 -2.34 -2.71 -4.55
CA ARG A 57 -1.39 -3.56 -5.30
C ARG A 57 -1.05 -2.96 -6.66
N GLU A 58 -2.01 -2.39 -7.36
CA GLU A 58 -1.78 -1.71 -8.65
C GLU A 58 -0.85 -0.50 -8.49
N PHE A 59 -1.06 0.30 -7.44
CA PHE A 59 -0.18 1.42 -7.12
C PHE A 59 1.23 0.96 -6.73
N SER A 60 1.35 -0.07 -5.89
CA SER A 60 2.65 -0.65 -5.52
C SER A 60 3.38 -1.27 -6.73
N GLY A 61 2.66 -1.96 -7.62
CA GLY A 61 3.25 -2.60 -8.79
C GLY A 61 3.78 -1.58 -9.82
N ARG A 62 3.06 -0.47 -10.03
CA ARG A 62 3.51 0.62 -10.90
C ARG A 62 4.76 1.32 -10.37
N ASP A 63 4.84 1.52 -9.06
CA ASP A 63 6.00 2.12 -8.40
C ASP A 63 7.25 1.24 -8.51
N SER A 64 7.10 -0.08 -8.26
CA SER A 64 8.21 -1.03 -8.39
C SER A 64 8.70 -1.20 -9.83
N ASP A 65 7.80 -1.24 -10.82
CA ASP A 65 8.17 -1.36 -12.23
C ASP A 65 8.89 -0.11 -12.74
N SER A 66 8.43 1.08 -12.30
CA SER A 66 9.05 2.36 -12.64
C SER A 66 10.42 2.54 -11.97
N GLN A 67 10.58 2.14 -10.70
CA GLN A 67 11.88 2.16 -10.03
C GLN A 67 12.89 1.20 -10.67
N LEU A 68 12.45 -0.01 -11.04
CA LEU A 68 13.32 -0.98 -11.71
C LEU A 68 13.71 -0.51 -13.11
N ALA A 69 12.80 0.12 -13.87
CA ALA A 69 13.10 0.67 -15.19
C ALA A 69 14.17 1.77 -15.10
N THR A 70 14.07 2.70 -14.14
CA THR A 70 15.10 3.73 -13.91
C THR A 70 16.44 3.13 -13.51
N LEU A 71 16.46 2.14 -12.59
CA LEU A 71 17.70 1.49 -12.15
C LEU A 71 18.41 0.71 -13.26
N LEU A 72 17.65 0.16 -14.22
CA LEU A 72 18.20 -0.56 -15.36
C LEU A 72 18.77 0.39 -16.44
N ASP A 73 18.19 1.58 -16.59
CA ASP A 73 18.70 2.63 -17.50
C ASP A 73 20.01 3.26 -16.98
N GLU A 74 20.21 3.28 -15.65
CA GLU A 74 21.40 3.82 -15.00
C GLU A 74 22.61 2.85 -14.93
N MET A 75 22.55 1.67 -15.54
CA MET A 75 23.72 0.78 -15.66
C MET A 75 24.63 1.21 -16.83
N PRO A 76 25.83 1.77 -16.60
CA PRO A 76 26.73 2.09 -17.70
C PRO A 76 27.23 0.82 -18.40
N GLU A 77 27.19 0.82 -19.73
CA GLU A 77 27.63 -0.25 -20.64
C GLU A 77 29.15 -0.53 -20.61
N GLU A 78 29.86 -0.26 -19.52
CA GLU A 78 31.34 -0.41 -19.45
C GLU A 78 31.82 -1.85 -19.19
N ALA A 79 30.93 -2.84 -19.07
CA ALA A 79 31.29 -4.22 -18.75
C ALA A 79 31.47 -5.15 -19.97
N ALA A 80 31.69 -4.63 -21.19
CA ALA A 80 31.77 -5.43 -22.41
C ALA A 80 33.05 -5.26 -23.27
N MET A 81 34.16 -4.78 -22.69
CA MET A 81 35.49 -4.93 -23.30
C MET A 81 36.54 -5.32 -22.26
N ALA A 82 36.69 -6.62 -22.03
CA ALA A 82 37.89 -7.23 -21.46
C ALA A 82 38.15 -8.56 -22.17
#